data_AF-A0A939HNV5-F1
#
_entry.id   AF-A0A939HNV5-F1
#
_cell.length_a   1.000
_cell.length_b   1.000
_cell.length_c   1.000
_cell.angle_alpha   90.00
_cell.angle_beta   90.00
_cell.angle_gamma   90.00
#
_symmetry.space_group_name_H-M   'P 1'
#
loop_
_entity.id
_entity.type
_entity.pdbx_description
1 polymer ?
#
loop_
_entity_poly.entity_id
_entity_poly.type
_entity_poly.pdbx_seq_one_letter_code
_entity_poly.pdbx_strand_id
1 'polypeptide(L)'
;MLIDGEPYQKSYQSFRSKFKFFVHPDTGILCRVKDFSKKQKQLSQKEVDRLGIDDYHQYRKLDGLWFAIAFADLPPMEKPMDILLKAYLDPLTARKVYGSPVYAVSKQQCNKKELKFIRQQVAKEQQKKRCRLG
;
A
#
# COMPACT_ATOMS: atom_id res chain seq x y z
N MET A 1 31.55 -39.38 3.15
CA MET A 1 30.57 -39.83 4.15
C MET A 1 29.45 -40.52 3.41
N LEU A 2 29.25 -41.81 3.65
CA LEU A 2 28.06 -42.55 3.20
C LEU A 2 27.02 -42.43 4.30
N ILE A 3 25.77 -42.17 3.92
CA ILE A 3 24.60 -42.35 4.79
C ILE A 3 23.73 -43.35 4.03
N ASP A 4 23.48 -44.51 4.62
CA ASP A 4 22.62 -45.58 4.09
C ASP A 4 22.95 -46.06 2.65
N GLY A 5 24.23 -46.26 2.33
CA GLY A 5 24.66 -47.03 1.15
C GLY A 5 24.55 -46.34 -0.22
N GLU A 6 23.97 -45.14 -0.31
CA GLU A 6 23.86 -44.38 -1.56
C GLU A 6 24.97 -43.31 -1.67
N PRO A 7 25.58 -43.10 -2.86
CA PRO A 7 26.59 -42.07 -3.07
C PRO A 7 25.96 -40.68 -2.94
N TYR A 8 26.34 -39.96 -1.89
CA TYR A 8 25.89 -38.60 -1.62
C TYR A 8 26.34 -37.61 -2.71
N GLN A 9 25.46 -37.31 -3.68
CA GLN A 9 25.67 -36.24 -4.66
C GLN A 9 25.07 -34.93 -4.17
N LYS A 10 25.93 -33.95 -3.83
CA LYS A 10 25.51 -32.56 -3.56
C LYS A 10 25.25 -31.84 -4.89
N SER A 11 23.99 -31.68 -5.26
CA SER A 11 23.62 -30.60 -6.17
C SER A 11 23.71 -29.28 -5.38
N TYR A 12 24.66 -28.42 -5.74
CA TYR A 12 24.72 -27.06 -5.20
C TYR A 12 23.59 -26.21 -5.83
N GLN A 13 22.34 -26.54 -5.49
CA GLN A 13 21.25 -25.57 -5.59
C GLN A 13 21.31 -24.73 -4.33
N SER A 14 21.86 -23.51 -4.45
CA SER A 14 21.87 -22.53 -3.38
C SER A 14 20.44 -22.08 -3.06
N PHE A 15 19.70 -22.88 -2.31
CA PHE A 15 18.55 -22.40 -1.57
C PHE A 15 19.09 -21.44 -0.51
N ARG A 16 19.08 -20.14 -0.81
CA ARG A 16 19.15 -19.10 0.23
C ARG A 16 17.92 -19.29 1.12
N SER A 17 18.03 -20.17 2.11
CA SER A 17 16.97 -20.39 3.09
C SER A 17 16.78 -19.08 3.85
N LYS A 18 15.69 -18.37 3.56
CA LYS A 18 15.29 -17.13 4.26
C LYS A 18 14.84 -17.38 5.70
N PHE A 19 14.82 -18.64 6.14
CA PHE A 19 14.23 -19.02 7.42
C PHE A 19 15.29 -18.99 8.52
N LYS A 20 15.09 -18.10 9.49
CA LYS A 20 15.86 -18.11 10.73
C LYS A 20 15.28 -19.18 11.66
N PHE A 21 16.14 -19.98 12.27
CA PHE A 21 15.77 -20.98 13.28
C PHE A 21 16.46 -20.63 14.60
N PHE A 22 15.86 -21.02 15.72
CA PHE A 22 16.48 -20.96 17.04
C PHE A 22 16.22 -22.27 17.79
N VAL A 23 17.12 -22.65 18.69
CA VAL A 23 16.95 -23.82 19.55
C VAL A 23 16.42 -23.33 20.90
N HIS A 24 15.31 -23.89 21.37
CA HIS A 24 14.76 -23.52 22.66
C HIS A 24 15.69 -24.01 23.79
N PRO A 25 16.16 -23.14 24.69
CA PRO A 25 17.20 -23.49 25.67
C PRO A 25 16.77 -24.60 26.62
N ASP A 26 15.49 -24.63 27.01
CA ASP A 26 14.99 -25.60 27.98
C ASP A 26 14.53 -26.94 27.37
N THR A 27 14.18 -26.97 26.08
CA THR A 27 13.57 -28.15 25.44
C THR A 27 14.44 -28.75 24.33
N GLY A 28 15.47 -28.04 23.87
CA GLY A 28 16.35 -28.49 22.79
C GLY A 28 15.67 -28.58 21.42
N ILE A 29 14.40 -28.17 21.31
CA ILE A 29 13.63 -28.27 20.07
C ILE A 29 14.06 -27.14 19.12
N LEU A 30 14.28 -27.51 17.86
CA LEU A 30 14.55 -26.55 16.78
C LEU A 30 13.24 -25.84 16.39
N CYS A 31 13.11 -24.58 16.78
CA CYS A 31 11.97 -23.75 16.46
C CYS A 31 12.25 -22.86 15.26
N ARG A 32 11.29 -22.77 14.34
CA ARG A 32 11.35 -21.82 13.23
C ARG A 32 10.93 -20.43 13.72
N VAL A 33 11.76 -19.42 13.47
CA VAL A 33 11.40 -18.03 13.74
C VAL A 33 10.28 -17.67 12.77
N LYS A 34 9.12 -17.32 13.33
CA LYS A 34 8.02 -16.77 12.54
C LYS A 34 8.48 -15.39 12.07
N ASP A 35 8.90 -15.29 10.82
CA ASP A 35 9.13 -13.98 10.21
C ASP A 35 7.80 -13.24 10.26
N PHE A 36 7.65 -12.30 11.20
CA PHE A 36 6.60 -11.30 11.15
C PHE A 36 6.88 -10.45 9.91
N SER A 37 6.44 -10.96 8.75
CA SER A 37 6.50 -10.19 7.53
C SER A 37 5.77 -8.88 7.84
N LYS A 38 6.47 -7.74 7.73
CA LYS A 38 5.87 -6.41 7.91
C LYS A 38 4.59 -6.24 7.07
N LYS A 39 4.42 -7.07 6.03
CA LYS A 39 3.22 -7.20 5.19
C LYS A 39 1.97 -7.69 5.92
N GLN A 40 2.06 -8.53 6.96
CA GLN A 40 0.85 -8.98 7.68
C GLN A 40 0.20 -7.88 8.54
N LYS A 41 0.93 -6.83 8.93
CA LYS A 41 0.34 -5.64 9.57
C LYS A 41 -0.43 -4.72 8.59
N GLN A 42 -0.29 -4.90 7.27
CA GLN A 42 -1.03 -4.12 6.27
C GLN A 42 -2.30 -4.81 5.76
N LEU A 43 -2.57 -6.06 6.17
CA LEU A 43 -3.73 -6.83 5.72
C LEU A 43 -4.95 -6.67 6.63
N SER A 44 -4.85 -5.96 7.75
CA SER A 44 -6.00 -5.59 8.58
C SER A 44 -6.79 -4.49 7.88
N GLN A 45 -7.70 -4.89 6.99
CA GLN A 45 -8.60 -4.05 6.20
C GLN A 45 -7.84 -3.10 5.26
N LYS A 46 -8.05 -3.21 3.94
CA LYS A 46 -7.69 -2.13 3.02
C LYS A 46 -8.44 -0.88 3.48
N GLU A 47 -7.80 -0.05 4.30
CA GLU A 47 -8.35 1.22 4.73
C GLU A 47 -8.69 2.01 3.47
N VAL A 48 -9.85 2.66 3.49
CA VAL A 48 -10.25 3.51 2.38
C VAL A 48 -9.37 4.75 2.49
N ASP A 49 -8.28 4.76 1.72
CA ASP A 49 -7.30 5.86 1.72
C ASP A 49 -7.62 6.94 0.67
N ARG A 50 -8.65 6.72 -0.14
CA ARG A 50 -9.12 7.64 -1.18
C ARG A 50 -10.64 7.65 -1.23
N LEU A 51 -11.24 8.83 -1.30
CA LEU A 51 -12.66 9.05 -1.57
C LEU A 51 -12.78 10.10 -2.68
N GLY A 52 -13.33 9.71 -3.82
CA GLY A 52 -13.68 10.66 -4.89
C GLY A 52 -14.90 11.47 -4.49
N ILE A 53 -14.84 12.78 -4.68
CA ILE A 53 -15.99 13.69 -4.58
C ILE A 53 -16.57 13.88 -5.98
N ASP A 54 -15.68 14.24 -6.92
CA ASP A 54 -15.92 14.36 -8.35
C ASP A 54 -14.62 14.02 -9.12
N ASP A 55 -14.59 14.26 -10.43
CA ASP A 55 -13.46 13.92 -11.30
C ASP A 55 -12.19 14.74 -11.00
N TYR A 56 -12.33 15.93 -10.39
CA TYR A 56 -11.23 16.86 -10.09
C TYR A 56 -10.99 17.05 -8.58
N HIS A 57 -11.86 16.54 -7.71
CA HIS A 57 -11.74 16.67 -6.27
C HIS A 57 -11.80 15.32 -5.59
N GLN A 58 -10.81 15.05 -4.74
CA GLN A 58 -10.78 13.85 -3.92
C GLN A 58 -10.31 14.16 -2.51
N TYR A 59 -10.80 13.37 -1.55
CA TYR A 59 -10.18 13.24 -0.25
C TYR A 59 -9.17 12.10 -0.26
N ARG A 60 -7.97 12.35 0.25
CA ARG A 60 -6.92 11.34 0.38
C ARG A 60 -6.33 11.33 1.77
N LYS A 61 -6.14 10.13 2.30
CA LYS A 61 -5.44 9.91 3.56
C LYS A 61 -3.93 9.85 3.27
N LEU A 62 -3.17 10.75 3.88
CA LEU A 62 -1.72 10.83 3.79
C LEU A 62 -1.17 10.90 5.21
N ASP A 63 -0.30 9.97 5.58
CA ASP A 63 0.32 9.88 6.92
C ASP A 63 -0.70 9.92 8.08
N GLY A 64 -1.87 9.31 7.88
CA GLY A 64 -2.94 9.27 8.88
C GLY A 64 -3.87 10.49 8.91
N LEU A 65 -3.56 11.54 8.15
CA LEU A 65 -4.37 12.76 8.05
C LEU A 65 -5.13 12.81 6.72
N TRP A 66 -6.32 13.40 6.74
CA TRP A 66 -7.13 13.59 5.55
C TRP A 66 -6.88 14.95 4.92
N PHE A 67 -6.65 14.94 3.61
CA PHE A 67 -6.48 16.13 2.79
C PHE A 67 -7.51 16.16 1.67
N ALA A 68 -8.06 17.34 1.43
CA ALA A 68 -8.76 17.68 0.21
C ALA A 68 -7.73 17.99 -0.87
N ILE A 69 -7.82 17.32 -2.01
CA ILE A 69 -6.94 17.51 -3.16
C ILE A 69 -7.81 17.97 -4.32
N ALA A 70 -7.41 19.08 -4.93
CA ALA A 70 -7.94 19.50 -6.21
C ALA A 70 -6.94 19.17 -7.33
N PHE A 71 -7.48 18.73 -8.45
CA PHE A 71 -6.76 18.40 -9.66
C PHE A 71 -7.09 19.40 -10.77
N ALA A 72 -6.19 19.49 -11.74
CA ALA A 72 -6.46 20.11 -13.03
C ALA A 72 -5.89 19.25 -14.15
N ASP A 73 -6.36 19.51 -15.36
CA ASP A 73 -5.85 18.86 -16.56
C ASP A 73 -4.40 19.21 -16.80
N LEU A 74 -3.62 18.25 -17.29
CA LEU A 74 -2.23 18.47 -17.64
C LEU A 74 -2.17 19.42 -18.86
N PRO A 75 -1.43 20.55 -18.79
CA PRO A 75 -1.23 21.40 -19.95
C PRO A 75 -0.46 20.64 -21.05
N PRO A 76 -0.79 20.86 -22.34
CA PRO A 76 -0.24 20.06 -23.44
C PRO A 76 1.26 20.31 -23.71
N MET A 77 1.77 21.49 -23.38
CA MET A 77 3.15 21.89 -23.69
C MET A 77 4.06 22.02 -22.48
N GLU A 78 3.50 21.96 -21.27
CA GLU A 78 4.25 22.19 -20.03
C GLU A 78 4.17 20.97 -19.13
N LYS A 79 5.23 20.77 -18.33
CA LYS A 79 5.22 19.77 -17.27
C LYS A 79 4.87 20.51 -15.98
N PRO A 80 3.64 20.42 -15.47
CA PRO A 80 3.29 21.06 -14.21
C PRO A 80 3.99 20.33 -13.06
N MET A 81 4.30 21.06 -11.99
CA MET A 81 4.79 20.46 -10.76
C MET A 81 3.59 19.93 -9.95
N ASP A 82 3.56 18.62 -9.72
CA ASP A 82 2.53 18.00 -8.89
C ASP A 82 2.87 18.19 -7.40
N ILE A 83 1.92 18.73 -6.64
CA ILE A 83 2.13 19.06 -5.21
C ILE A 83 2.22 17.80 -4.34
N LEU A 84 1.58 16.70 -4.73
CA LEU A 84 1.60 15.46 -3.95
C LEU A 84 2.89 14.67 -4.18
N LEU A 85 3.34 14.60 -5.42
CA LEU A 85 4.56 13.89 -5.81
C LEU A 85 5.82 14.76 -5.65
N LYS A 86 5.64 16.08 -5.54
CA LYS A 86 6.73 17.09 -5.53
C LYS A 86 7.67 16.92 -6.72
N ALA A 87 7.11 16.59 -7.87
CA ALA A 87 7.83 16.30 -9.10
C ALA A 87 7.09 16.85 -10.31
N TYR A 88 7.82 17.15 -11.37
CA TYR A 88 7.24 17.50 -12.66
C TYR A 88 6.55 16.28 -13.27
N LEU A 89 5.29 16.46 -13.67
CA LEU A 89 4.45 15.38 -14.13
C LEU A 89 4.43 15.34 -15.66
N ASP A 90 4.70 14.17 -16.23
CA ASP A 90 4.45 13.87 -17.63
C ASP A 90 3.09 13.15 -17.81
N PRO A 91 2.46 13.20 -19.00
CA PRO A 91 1.16 12.58 -19.25
C PRO A 91 1.10 11.08 -18.94
N LEU A 92 2.18 10.34 -19.16
CA LEU A 92 2.22 8.89 -18.93
C LEU A 92 2.26 8.60 -17.42
N THR A 93 3.08 9.35 -16.68
CA THR A 93 3.15 9.28 -15.21
C THR A 93 1.84 9.71 -14.57
N ALA A 94 1.21 10.79 -15.07
CA ALA A 94 -0.11 11.23 -14.61
C ALA A 94 -1.15 10.11 -14.71
N ARG A 95 -1.23 9.47 -15.88
CA ARG A 95 -2.16 8.36 -16.12
C ARG A 95 -1.83 7.13 -15.26
N LYS A 96 -0.56 6.87 -14.98
CA LYS A 96 -0.13 5.76 -14.09
C LYS A 96 -0.52 5.99 -12.62
N VAL A 97 -0.42 7.23 -12.14
CA VAL A 97 -0.65 7.56 -10.72
C VAL A 97 -2.12 7.83 -10.42
N TYR A 98 -2.79 8.57 -11.30
CA TYR A 98 -4.15 9.06 -11.11
C TYR A 98 -5.20 8.38 -12.01
N GLY A 99 -4.77 7.64 -13.05
CA GLY A 99 -5.68 7.03 -14.02
C GLY A 99 -6.06 7.95 -15.18
N SER A 100 -5.86 9.26 -15.02
CA SER A 100 -6.22 10.32 -15.95
C SER A 100 -5.03 11.29 -16.14
N PRO A 101 -4.97 12.05 -17.26
CA PRO A 101 -3.93 13.05 -17.50
C PRO A 101 -4.17 14.32 -16.67
N VAL A 102 -4.18 14.17 -15.34
CA VAL A 102 -4.40 15.26 -14.37
C VAL A 102 -3.23 15.36 -13.39
N TYR A 103 -3.04 16.53 -12.79
CA TYR A 103 -2.04 16.75 -11.75
C TYR A 103 -2.65 17.45 -10.53
N ALA A 104 -2.07 17.23 -9.34
CA ALA A 104 -2.56 17.82 -8.10
C ALA A 104 -2.14 19.31 -8.00
N VAL A 105 -3.13 20.19 -8.02
CA VAL A 105 -2.97 21.66 -7.97
C VAL A 105 -3.01 22.20 -6.56
N SER A 106 -3.75 21.55 -5.66
CA SER A 106 -3.86 22.00 -4.29
C SER A 106 -3.95 20.82 -3.32
N LYS A 107 -3.48 21.06 -2.11
CA LYS A 107 -3.58 20.14 -0.98
C LYS A 107 -3.96 20.95 0.24
N GLN A 108 -5.16 20.73 0.76
CA GLN A 108 -5.64 21.38 1.97
C GLN A 108 -5.99 20.34 3.03
N GLN A 109 -5.59 20.59 4.27
CA GLN A 109 -5.97 19.71 5.38
C GLN A 109 -7.47 19.84 5.66
N CYS A 110 -8.15 18.70 5.84
CA CYS A 110 -9.59 18.69 6.09
C CYS A 110 -9.93 19.31 7.45
N ASN A 111 -11.02 20.08 7.49
CA ASN A 111 -11.58 20.64 8.71
C ASN A 111 -12.45 19.62 9.47
N LYS A 112 -12.94 19.98 10.68
CA LYS A 112 -13.78 19.09 11.50
C LYS A 112 -15.06 18.61 10.81
N LYS A 113 -15.72 19.46 10.01
CA LYS A 113 -16.95 19.12 9.30
C LYS A 113 -16.68 18.12 8.17
N GLU A 114 -15.62 18.35 7.40
CA GLU A 114 -15.16 17.46 6.34
C GLU A 114 -14.73 16.10 6.88
N LEU A 115 -13.97 16.08 7.99
CA LEU A 115 -13.59 14.84 8.66
C LEU A 115 -14.82 14.03 9.12
N LYS A 116 -15.87 14.70 9.60
CA LYS A 116 -17.14 14.03 9.96
C LYS A 116 -17.79 13.39 8.73
N PHE A 117 -17.86 14.12 7.62
CA PHE A 117 -18.40 13.62 6.36
C PHE A 117 -17.59 12.43 5.83
N ILE A 118 -16.27 12.55 5.77
CA ILE A 118 -15.35 11.49 5.34
C ILE A 118 -15.57 10.22 6.16
N ARG A 119 -15.63 10.31 7.49
CA ARG A 119 -15.88 9.14 8.36
C ARG A 119 -17.18 8.42 8.02
N GLN A 120 -18.25 9.18 7.75
CA GLN A 120 -19.53 8.61 7.33
C GLN A 120 -19.42 7.89 5.98
N GLN A 121 -18.72 8.47 5.01
CA GLN A 121 -18.52 7.86 3.69
C GLN A 121 -17.64 6.60 3.76
N VAL A 122 -16.54 6.64 4.51
CA VAL A 122 -15.68 5.46 4.72
C VAL A 122 -16.48 4.32 5.35
N ALA A 123 -17.30 4.60 6.36
CA ALA A 123 -18.13 3.59 7.00
C ALA A 123 -19.13 2.95 6.02
N LYS A 124 -19.78 3.77 5.18
CA LYS A 124 -20.68 3.27 4.12
C LYS A 124 -19.95 2.36 3.12
N GLU A 125 -18.77 2.78 2.66
CA GLU A 125 -17.97 2.03 1.70
C GLU A 125 -17.45 0.70 2.29
N GLN A 126 -17.07 0.69 3.56
CA GLN A 126 -16.69 -0.54 4.27
C GLN A 126 -17.87 -1.50 4.43
N GLN A 127 -19.07 -0.98 4.75
CA GLN A 127 -20.28 -1.79 4.87
C GLN A 127 -20.68 -2.44 3.54
N LYS A 128 -20.66 -1.69 2.43
CA LYS A 128 -20.95 -2.23 1.09
C LYS A 128 -20.00 -3.37 0.70
N LYS A 129 -18.70 -3.22 0.98
CA LYS A 129 -17.69 -4.25 0.69
C LYS A 129 -17.92 -5.52 1.51
N ARG A 130 -18.37 -5.39 2.75
CA ARG A 130 -18.69 -6.51 3.65
C ARG A 130 -19.92 -7.30 3.19
N CYS A 131 -20.93 -6.63 2.62
CA CYS A 131 -22.14 -7.29 2.13
C CYS A 131 -21.98 -7.98 0.76
N ARG A 132 -20.94 -7.68 -0.03
CA ARG A 132 -20.68 -8.33 -1.34
C ARG A 132 -19.84 -9.60 -1.25
N LEU A 133 -19.38 -9.98 -0.07
CA LEU A 133 -18.51 -11.14 0.18
C LEU A 133 -19.22 -12.23 1.01
N GLY A 134 -20.54 -12.12 1.21
CA GLY A 134 -21.38 -13.09 1.90
C GLY A 134 -22.33 -13.78 0.95
#